data_AF-A0A943I170-F1
#
_entry.id   AF-A0A943I170-F1
#
_cell.length_a   1.000
_cell.length_b   1.000
_cell.length_c   1.000
_cell.angle_alpha   90.00
_cell.angle_beta   90.00
_cell.angle_gamma   90.00
#
_symmetry.space_group_name_H-M   'P 1'
#
loop_
_entity.id
_entity.type
_entity.pdbx_description
1 polymer ?
#
loop_
_entity_poly.entity_id
_entity_poly.type
_entity_poly.pdbx_seq_one_letter_code
_entity_poly.pdbx_strand_id
1 'polypeptide(L)'
;MSQTELSEMLGVSRSTVNKWMKQKAVPRMGLIEKMSSIFGVPKSFFLEEDAGDKRTYYLNPETAEMAEKLHSNEGLRILFKASEDLDPQKMKEVYNYINYLKSKEHNNE
;
A
#
# COMPACT_ATOMS: atom_id res chain seq x y z
N MET A 1 -7.01 5.25 10.45
CA MET A 1 -7.12 4.62 11.78
C MET A 1 -6.25 5.37 12.78
N SER A 2 -6.81 5.73 13.93
CA SER A 2 -6.12 6.42 15.03
C SER A 2 -5.57 5.44 16.08
N GLN A 3 -4.68 5.91 16.96
CA GLN A 3 -4.16 5.11 18.08
C GLN A 3 -5.27 4.67 19.05
N THR A 4 -6.30 5.50 19.22
CA THR A 4 -7.44 5.22 20.10
C THR A 4 -8.25 4.07 19.54
N GLU A 5 -8.65 4.15 18.26
CA GLU A 5 -9.38 3.10 17.56
C GLU A 5 -8.61 1.77 17.59
N LEU A 6 -7.31 1.78 17.30
CA LEU A 6 -6.49 0.57 17.34
C LEU A 6 -6.42 -0.04 18.74
N SER A 7 -6.34 0.80 19.78
CA SER A 7 -6.29 0.33 21.16
C SER A 7 -7.60 -0.34 21.59
N GLU A 8 -8.74 0.20 21.16
CA GLU A 8 -10.06 -0.38 21.39
C GLU A 8 -10.23 -1.71 20.66
N MET A 9 -9.85 -1.78 19.37
CA MET A 9 -9.91 -3.01 18.57
C MET A 9 -9.05 -4.14 19.14
N LEU A 10 -7.88 -3.80 19.71
CA LEU A 10 -6.97 -4.78 20.30
C LEU A 10 -7.27 -5.10 21.77
N GLY A 11 -8.16 -4.34 22.42
CA GLY A 11 -8.47 -4.48 23.85
C GLY A 11 -7.29 -4.12 24.75
N VAL A 12 -6.48 -3.13 24.36
CA VAL A 12 -5.32 -2.65 25.13
C VAL A 12 -5.42 -1.15 25.40
N SER A 13 -4.63 -0.63 26.34
CA SER A 13 -4.59 0.81 26.57
C SER A 13 -3.93 1.57 25.41
N ARG A 14 -4.39 2.80 25.14
CA ARG A 14 -3.72 3.71 24.20
C ARG A 14 -2.23 3.92 24.54
N SER A 15 -1.90 3.95 25.83
CA SER A 15 -0.51 4.03 26.30
C SER A 15 0.33 2.82 25.89
N THR A 16 -0.27 1.63 25.81
CA THR A 16 0.39 0.41 25.33
C THR A 16 0.72 0.55 23.83
N VAL A 17 -0.24 0.97 23.02
CA VAL A 17 -0.04 1.21 21.57
C VAL A 17 1.05 2.26 21.35
N ASN A 18 1.03 3.36 22.11
CA ASN A 18 2.05 4.41 22.03
C ASN A 18 3.46 3.89 22.38
N LYS A 19 3.59 2.93 23.31
CA LYS A 19 4.89 2.29 23.60
C LYS A 19 5.39 1.48 22.40
N TRP A 20 4.52 0.76 21.71
CA TRP A 20 4.88 0.01 20.49
C TRP A 20 5.33 0.94 19.37
N MET A 21 4.60 2.03 19.11
CA MET A 21 4.98 3.00 18.08
C MET A 21 6.31 3.70 18.36
N LYS A 22 6.67 3.84 19.64
CA LYS A 22 7.97 4.38 20.08
C LYS A 22 9.05 3.30 20.23
N GLN A 23 8.76 2.06 19.82
CA GLN A 23 9.65 0.89 19.94
C GLN A 23 10.15 0.65 21.38
N LYS A 24 9.40 1.09 22.40
CA LYS A 24 9.74 0.90 23.82
C LYS A 24 9.26 -0.44 24.37
N ALA A 25 8.42 -1.14 23.61
CA ALA A 25 7.89 -2.46 23.91
C ALA A 25 7.46 -3.11 22.59
N VAL A 26 7.32 -4.43 22.60
CA VAL A 26 6.83 -5.22 21.46
C VAL A 26 5.48 -5.85 21.83
N PRO A 27 4.50 -5.92 20.91
CA PRO A 27 3.25 -6.63 21.14
C PRO A 27 3.48 -8.12 21.40
N ARG A 28 2.65 -8.76 22.22
CA ARG A 28 2.68 -10.23 22.37
C ARG A 28 2.18 -10.90 21.09
N MET A 29 2.59 -12.15 20.84
CA MET A 29 2.26 -12.88 19.61
C MET A 29 0.75 -12.90 19.30
N GLY A 30 -0.13 -13.13 20.29
CA GLY A 30 -1.58 -13.10 20.06
C GLY A 30 -2.13 -11.72 19.67
N LEU A 31 -1.45 -10.62 20.03
CA LEU A 31 -1.79 -9.28 19.55
C LEU A 31 -1.27 -9.05 18.13
N ILE A 32 -0.10 -9.60 17.79
CA ILE A 32 0.44 -9.60 16.42
C ILE A 32 -0.52 -10.34 15.48
N GLU A 33 -1.10 -11.45 15.91
CA GLU A 33 -2.13 -12.18 15.16
C GLU A 33 -3.39 -11.35 14.92
N LYS A 34 -3.89 -10.68 15.96
CA LYS A 34 -5.04 -9.77 15.80
C LYS A 34 -4.72 -8.61 14.86
N MET A 35 -3.54 -8.01 14.98
CA MET A 35 -3.09 -6.95 14.07
C MET A 35 -3.01 -7.46 12.63
N SER A 36 -2.42 -8.64 12.40
CA SER A 36 -2.38 -9.31 11.11
C SER A 36 -3.77 -9.45 10.48
N SER A 37 -4.77 -9.86 11.27
CA SER A 37 -6.16 -9.93 10.79
C SER A 37 -6.79 -8.55 10.52
N ILE A 38 -6.53 -7.55 11.36
CA ILE A 38 -7.09 -6.18 11.20
C ILE A 38 -6.55 -5.50 9.95
N PHE A 39 -5.24 -5.61 9.71
CA PHE A 39 -4.57 -4.95 8.61
C PHE A 39 -4.54 -5.78 7.31
N GLY A 40 -4.90 -7.06 7.38
CA GLY A 40 -4.83 -7.97 6.24
C GLY A 40 -3.40 -8.26 5.78
N VAL A 41 -2.42 -8.17 6.68
CA VAL A 41 -1.00 -8.41 6.39
C VAL A 41 -0.53 -9.68 7.12
N PRO A 42 0.43 -10.44 6.58
CA PRO A 42 0.96 -11.62 7.27
C PRO A 42 1.69 -11.25 8.56
N LYS A 43 1.75 -12.16 9.54
CA LYS A 43 2.49 -11.94 10.80
C LYS A 43 3.96 -11.55 10.59
N SER A 44 4.60 -12.09 9.55
CA SER A 44 5.99 -11.79 9.18
C SER A 44 6.22 -10.29 8.98
N PHE A 45 5.21 -9.56 8.48
CA PHE A 45 5.27 -8.10 8.31
C PHE A 45 5.60 -7.33 9.60
N PHE A 46 5.23 -7.88 10.77
CA PHE A 46 5.51 -7.25 12.07
C PHE A 46 6.77 -7.79 12.76
N LEU A 47 7.33 -8.91 12.27
CA LEU A 47 8.37 -9.67 12.95
C LEU A 47 9.72 -9.63 12.22
N GLU A 48 9.70 -9.48 10.90
CA GLU A 48 10.91 -9.40 10.11
C GLU A 48 11.48 -7.98 10.23
N GLU A 49 12.67 -7.85 10.81
CA GLU A 49 13.47 -6.62 10.72
C GLU A 49 13.90 -6.49 9.26
N ASP A 50 13.33 -5.53 8.53
CA ASP A 50 13.71 -5.23 7.15
C ASP A 50 15.22 -4.99 7.06
N ALA A 51 15.98 -6.02 6.70
CA ALA A 51 17.30 -5.87 6.11
C ALA A 51 17.12 -5.42 4.65
N GLY A 52 16.59 -4.21 4.46
CA GLY A 52 16.73 -3.44 3.24
C GLY A 52 15.93 -3.87 2.01
N ASP A 53 14.93 -4.74 2.12
CA ASP A 53 14.17 -5.16 0.95
C ASP A 53 12.86 -4.37 0.79
N LYS A 54 12.93 -3.24 0.08
CA LYS A 54 11.76 -2.39 -0.30
C LYS A 54 10.62 -3.16 -1.01
N ARG A 55 10.85 -4.43 -1.39
CA ARG A 55 9.90 -5.34 -2.02
C ARG A 55 8.71 -5.76 -1.15
N THR A 56 8.73 -5.54 0.17
CA THR A 56 7.69 -6.04 1.10
C THR A 56 6.55 -5.07 1.42
N TYR A 57 6.62 -3.79 1.00
CA TYR A 57 5.54 -2.83 1.28
C TYR A 57 4.21 -3.20 0.59
N TYR A 58 4.28 -3.82 -0.58
CA TYR A 58 3.10 -4.30 -1.32
C TYR A 58 3.04 -5.82 -1.25
N LEU A 59 1.89 -6.37 -0.82
CA LEU A 59 1.68 -7.83 -0.75
C LEU A 59 1.44 -8.47 -2.12
N ASN A 60 0.93 -7.68 -3.08
CA ASN A 60 0.69 -8.13 -4.45
C ASN A 60 1.93 -7.82 -5.30
N PRO A 61 2.56 -8.82 -5.96
CA PRO A 61 3.72 -8.62 -6.83
C PRO A 61 3.48 -7.66 -8.00
N GLU A 62 2.28 -7.68 -8.60
CA GLU A 62 1.89 -6.79 -9.68
C GLU A 62 1.82 -5.33 -9.19
N THR A 63 1.25 -5.12 -7.99
CA THR A 63 1.21 -3.79 -7.37
C THR A 63 2.62 -3.31 -7.02
N ALA A 64 3.48 -4.18 -6.51
CA ALA A 64 4.88 -3.86 -6.25
C ALA A 64 5.60 -3.43 -7.55
N GLU A 65 5.45 -4.20 -8.62
CA GLU A 65 6.05 -3.88 -9.92
C GLU A 65 5.54 -2.55 -10.48
N MET A 66 4.23 -2.29 -10.39
CA MET A 66 3.65 -1.04 -10.86
C MET A 66 4.14 0.15 -10.02
N ALA A 67 4.24 -0.01 -8.69
CA ALA A 67 4.78 1.03 -7.82
C ALA A 67 6.25 1.34 -8.13
N GLU A 68 7.08 0.33 -8.40
CA GLU A 68 8.46 0.52 -8.83
C GLU A 68 8.55 1.23 -10.18
N LYS A 69 7.69 0.87 -11.14
CA LYS A 69 7.58 1.57 -12.44
C LYS A 69 7.18 3.04 -12.27
N LEU A 70 6.20 3.33 -11.41
CA LEU A 70 5.79 4.70 -11.10
C LEU A 70 6.89 5.50 -10.38
N HIS A 71 7.65 4.85 -9.50
CA HIS A 71 8.74 5.51 -8.78
C HIS A 71 9.91 5.86 -9.69
N SER A 72 10.29 4.92 -10.57
CA SER A 72 11.44 5.06 -11.47
C SER A 72 11.17 5.89 -12.73
N ASN A 73 9.91 6.08 -13.13
CA ASN A 73 9.53 6.87 -14.30
C ASN A 73 8.83 8.17 -13.90
N GLU A 74 9.56 9.29 -14.02
CA GLU A 74 9.04 10.62 -13.67
C GLU A 74 7.79 11.01 -14.45
N GLY A 75 7.73 10.69 -15.74
CA GLY A 75 6.56 10.98 -16.59
C GLY A 75 5.31 10.25 -16.10
N LEU A 76 5.42 8.95 -15.83
CA LEU A 76 4.31 8.16 -15.27
C LEU A 76 3.90 8.67 -13.88
N ARG A 77 4.85 9.09 -13.05
CA ARG A 77 4.58 9.66 -11.73
C ARG A 77 3.77 10.96 -11.82
N ILE A 78 4.15 11.87 -12.72
CA ILE A 78 3.46 13.14 -12.92
C ILE A 78 2.04 12.90 -13.43
N LEU A 79 1.88 12.00 -14.39
CA LEU A 79 0.56 11.63 -14.92
C LEU A 79 -0.34 11.02 -13.83
N PHE A 80 0.19 10.11 -13.01
CA PHE A 80 -0.56 9.51 -11.90
C PHE A 80 -0.97 10.55 -10.85
N LYS A 81 -0.08 11.47 -10.49
CA LYS A 81 -0.40 12.56 -9.56
C LYS A 81 -1.47 13.49 -10.13
N ALA A 82 -1.38 13.83 -11.41
CA ALA A 82 -2.37 14.67 -12.07
C ALA A 82 -3.76 14.00 -12.17
N SER A 83 -3.81 12.66 -12.08
CA SER A 83 -5.05 11.88 -12.16
C SER A 83 -5.64 11.51 -10.79
N GLU A 84 -5.01 11.88 -9.67
CA GLU A 84 -5.42 11.54 -8.30
C GLU A 84 -6.86 12.01 -7.98
N ASP A 85 -7.25 13.18 -8.50
CA ASP A 85 -8.56 13.78 -8.26
C ASP A 85 -9.63 13.35 -9.28
N LEU A 86 -9.33 12.41 -10.19
CA LEU A 86 -10.31 11.95 -11.17
C LEU A 86 -11.31 10.98 -10.55
N ASP A 87 -12.59 11.19 -10.84
CA ASP A 87 -13.63 10.21 -10.53
C ASP A 87 -13.41 8.90 -11.32
N PRO A 88 -13.85 7.75 -10.77
CA PRO A 88 -13.75 6.45 -11.43
C PRO A 88 -14.26 6.42 -12.88
N GLN A 89 -15.32 7.14 -13.22
CA GLN A 89 -15.85 7.17 -14.58
C GLN A 89 -14.88 7.88 -15.54
N LYS A 90 -14.34 9.05 -15.15
CA LYS A 90 -13.31 9.76 -15.94
C LYS A 90 -12.03 8.93 -16.09
N MET A 91 -11.61 8.22 -15.06
CA MET A 91 -10.46 7.32 -15.14
C MET A 91 -10.69 6.21 -16.18
N LYS A 92 -11.90 5.66 -16.24
CA LYS A 92 -12.29 4.67 -17.26
C LYS A 92 -12.26 5.26 -18.67
N GLU A 93 -12.68 6.50 -18.85
CA GLU A 93 -12.58 7.20 -20.14
C GLU A 93 -11.13 7.36 -20.59
N VAL A 94 -10.24 7.79 -19.69
CA VAL A 94 -8.80 7.89 -19.95
C VAL A 94 -8.20 6.53 -20.32
N TYR A 95 -8.55 5.47 -19.58
CA TYR A 95 -8.12 4.11 -19.89
C TYR A 95 -8.54 3.67 -21.30
N ASN A 96 -9.80 3.89 -21.66
CA ASN A 96 -10.31 3.56 -22.99
C ASN A 96 -9.59 4.35 -24.08
N TYR A 97 -9.29 5.62 -23.85
CA TYR A 97 -8.57 6.46 -24.79
C TYR A 97 -7.11 5.99 -25.00
N ILE A 98 -6.41 5.65 -23.92
CA ILE A 98 -5.06 5.07 -24.01
C ILE A 98 -5.06 3.77 -24.82
N ASN A 99 -6.02 2.88 -24.58
CA ASN A 99 -6.15 1.64 -25.35
C ASN A 99 -6.47 1.90 -26.83
N TYR A 100 -7.32 2.90 -27.11
CA TYR A 100 -7.58 3.33 -28.48
C TYR A 100 -6.29 3.80 -29.18
N LEU A 101 -5.48 4.64 -28.54
CA LEU A 101 -4.20 5.10 -29.12
C LEU A 101 -3.25 3.93 -29.38
N LYS A 102 -3.08 3.01 -28.42
CA LYS A 102 -2.24 1.80 -28.60
C LYS A 102 -2.71 0.95 -29.78
N SER A 103 -4.03 0.80 -29.95
CA SER A 103 -4.58 0.06 -31.09
C SER A 103 -4.30 0.72 -32.43
N LYS A 104 -4.14 2.05 -32.47
CA LYS A 104 -3.81 2.79 -33.70
C LYS A 104 -2.33 2.70 -34.06
N GLU A 105 -1.44 2.64 -33.07
CA GLU A 105 0.00 2.46 -33.32
C GLU A 105 0.31 1.04 -33.82
N HIS A 106 -0.35 0.01 -33.29
CA HIS A 106 -0.15 -1.38 -33.75
C HIS A 106 -0.79 -1.71 -35.11
N ASN A 107 -1.67 -0.85 -35.63
CA ASN A 107 -2.30 -1.03 -36.96
C ASN A 107 -1.59 -0.22 -38.06
N ASN A 108 -0.53 0.52 -37.72
CA ASN A 108 0.28 1.29 -38.66
C ASN A 108 1.69 0.67 -38.87
N GLU A 109 1.91 -0.55 -38.37
CA GLU A 109 3.02 -1.45 -38.72
C GLU A 109 2.50 -2.61 -39.58
#